data_AF-A0A955EGE6-F1
#
_entry.id   AF-A0A955EGE6-F1
#
_cell.length_a   1.000
_cell.length_b   1.000
_cell.length_c   1.000
_cell.angle_alpha   90.00
_cell.angle_beta   90.00
_cell.angle_gamma   90.00
#
_symmetry.space_group_name_H-M   'P 1'
#
loop_
_entity.id
_entity.type
_entity.pdbx_description
1 polymer ?
#
loop_
_entity_poly.entity_id
_entity_poly.type
_entity_poly.pdbx_seq_one_letter_code
_entity_poly.pdbx_strand_id
1 'polypeptide(L)'
;DDPDWRLAVRRTLVEALLERLATDARLGLDAAARSIGVAYEKRTIFFALAPIGTPDAASSSVTSTDLDIAPTMLARAVDLTAGPASPADMAEQLYQLWYDRAQAFIEGDWAPYPLYEVRRRHNGRQRFARGPIQEFAAAQVSLAEAMAYVVAANRPSQADQIRALMDTLARERRIYDEALQAQHIFSQLHVTEATILRLWLIMLGESSEIET
;
A
#
# COMPACT_ATOMS: atom_id res chain seq x y z
N ASP A 1 15.63 21.47 -8.45
CA ASP A 1 14.38 21.97 -7.86
C ASP A 1 13.69 20.84 -7.15
N ASP A 2 13.68 20.87 -5.81
CA ASP A 2 12.98 19.88 -4.99
C ASP A 2 11.49 20.21 -5.08
N PRO A 3 10.64 19.34 -5.63
CA PRO A 3 9.30 19.74 -5.99
C PRO A 3 8.45 19.97 -4.73
N ASP A 4 7.82 21.14 -4.65
CA ASP A 4 7.11 21.66 -3.46
C ASP A 4 6.11 20.65 -2.86
N TRP A 5 5.57 19.73 -3.67
CA TRP A 5 4.68 18.66 -3.21
C TRP A 5 5.35 17.71 -2.20
N ARG A 6 6.66 17.45 -2.28
CA ARG A 6 7.35 16.59 -1.31
C ARG A 6 7.38 17.22 0.07
N LEU A 7 7.60 18.53 0.12
CA LEU A 7 7.60 19.28 1.37
C LEU A 7 6.19 19.39 1.92
N ALA A 8 5.18 19.58 1.07
CA ALA A 8 3.77 19.53 1.46
C ALA A 8 3.37 18.18 2.04
N VAL A 9 3.69 17.07 1.37
CA VAL A 9 3.37 15.71 1.85
C VAL A 9 4.10 15.39 3.15
N ARG A 10 5.39 15.69 3.25
CA ARG A 10 6.15 15.50 4.49
C ARG A 10 5.54 16.33 5.62
N ARG A 11 5.16 17.57 5.34
CA ARG A 11 4.51 18.45 6.31
C ARG A 11 3.17 17.90 6.75
N THR A 12 2.29 17.49 5.85
CA THR A 12 0.99 16.89 6.18
C THR A 12 1.14 15.59 6.97
N LEU A 13 2.11 14.75 6.60
CA LEU A 13 2.41 13.52 7.34
C LEU A 13 2.92 13.84 8.75
N VAL A 14 3.84 14.80 8.89
CA VAL A 14 4.38 15.24 10.19
C VAL A 14 3.31 15.91 11.02
N GLU A 15 2.46 16.76 10.44
CA GLU A 15 1.34 17.41 11.13
C GLU A 15 0.32 16.39 11.63
N ALA A 16 -0.07 15.42 10.79
CA ALA A 16 -0.95 14.32 11.21
C ALA A 16 -0.31 13.44 12.31
N LEU A 17 1.01 13.23 12.25
CA LEU A 17 1.75 12.51 13.29
C LEU A 17 1.83 13.32 14.59
N LEU A 18 2.09 14.63 14.50
CA LEU A 18 2.16 15.54 15.64
C LEU A 18 0.80 15.75 16.29
N GLU A 19 -0.26 15.87 15.52
CA GLU A 19 -1.64 15.94 16.01
C GLU A 19 -2.01 14.66 16.76
N ARG A 20 -1.62 13.51 16.21
CA ARG A 20 -1.82 12.21 16.86
C ARG A 20 -0.98 12.02 18.12
N LEU A 21 0.24 12.57 18.14
CA LEU A 21 1.12 12.63 19.31
C LEU A 21 0.60 13.59 20.39
N ALA A 22 0.09 14.75 19.98
CA ALA A 22 -0.46 15.77 20.89
C ALA A 22 -1.76 15.30 21.55
N THR A 23 -2.53 14.46 20.86
CA THR A 23 -3.72 13.82 21.42
C THR A 23 -3.37 12.74 22.46
N ASP A 24 -2.11 12.28 22.52
CA ASP A 24 -1.67 11.17 23.38
C ASP A 24 -0.39 11.54 24.17
N ALA A 25 -0.52 12.56 25.03
CA ALA A 25 0.58 13.26 25.72
C ALA A 25 1.39 12.43 26.77
N ARG A 26 1.30 11.10 26.77
CA ARG A 26 1.96 10.23 27.79
C ARG A 26 3.00 9.26 27.25
N LEU A 27 3.23 9.21 25.95
CA LEU A 27 4.05 8.17 25.34
C LEU A 27 5.27 8.81 24.66
N GLY A 28 6.45 8.63 25.27
CA GLY A 28 7.74 9.04 24.69
C GLY A 28 7.95 8.46 23.29
N LEU A 29 8.91 8.99 22.53
CA LEU A 29 9.13 8.71 21.11
C LEU A 29 9.08 7.21 20.74
N ASP A 30 9.59 6.33 21.60
CA ASP A 30 9.54 4.86 21.41
C ASP A 30 8.15 4.27 21.59
N ALA A 31 7.36 4.82 22.52
CA ALA A 31 5.97 4.47 22.71
C ALA A 31 5.07 5.12 21.66
N ALA A 32 5.47 6.25 21.06
CA ALA A 32 4.86 6.80 19.87
C ALA A 32 5.16 5.95 18.63
N ALA A 33 6.40 5.49 18.43
CA ALA A 33 6.75 4.54 17.37
C ALA A 33 5.99 3.21 17.55
N ARG A 34 5.86 2.74 18.80
CA ARG A 34 5.04 1.56 19.16
C ARG A 34 3.54 1.83 18.99
N SER A 35 3.05 3.02 19.31
CA SER A 35 1.66 3.44 19.11
C SER A 35 1.35 3.61 17.62
N ILE A 36 2.32 4.04 16.80
CA ILE A 36 2.24 4.02 15.34
C ILE A 36 2.18 2.58 14.85
N GLY A 37 3.06 1.70 15.34
CA GLY A 37 2.99 0.25 15.06
C GLY A 37 1.63 -0.34 15.40
N VAL A 38 1.13 -0.09 16.61
CA VAL A 38 -0.18 -0.53 17.12
C VAL A 38 -1.35 0.20 16.44
N ALA A 39 -1.17 1.41 15.92
CA ALA A 39 -2.18 2.16 15.18
C ALA A 39 -2.28 1.70 13.74
N TYR A 40 -1.17 1.34 13.11
CA TYR A 40 -1.19 0.60 11.85
C TYR A 40 -1.81 -0.76 12.10
N GLU A 41 -1.50 -1.45 13.18
CA GLU A 41 -2.13 -2.72 13.55
C GLU A 41 -3.66 -2.53 13.76
N LYS A 42 -4.09 -1.62 14.63
CA LYS A 42 -5.51 -1.37 14.94
C LYS A 42 -6.30 -0.70 13.82
N ARG A 43 -5.68 0.11 12.96
CA ARG A 43 -6.36 0.76 11.82
C ARG A 43 -6.36 -0.11 10.56
N THR A 44 -5.35 -0.97 10.39
CA THR A 44 -5.40 -2.07 9.42
C THR A 44 -6.46 -3.07 9.84
N ILE A 45 -6.59 -3.36 11.15
CA ILE A 45 -7.69 -4.17 11.70
C ILE A 45 -9.06 -3.47 11.54
N PHE A 46 -9.18 -2.16 11.80
CA PHE A 46 -10.44 -1.43 11.67
C PHE A 46 -10.93 -1.30 10.22
N PHE A 47 -10.03 -1.17 9.23
CA PHE A 47 -10.38 -1.19 7.80
C PHE A 47 -10.41 -2.59 7.17
N ALA A 48 -9.81 -3.61 7.81
CA ALA A 48 -9.90 -5.01 7.39
C ALA A 48 -11.13 -5.74 7.94
N LEU A 49 -11.73 -5.28 9.04
CA LEU A 49 -12.89 -5.93 9.67
C LEU A 49 -14.22 -5.17 9.51
N ALA A 50 -14.24 -3.97 8.92
CA ALA A 50 -15.50 -3.30 8.61
C ALA A 50 -16.07 -3.83 7.29
N PRO A 51 -17.18 -4.60 7.28
CA PRO A 51 -17.93 -4.79 6.05
C PRO A 51 -18.46 -3.42 5.62
N ILE A 52 -17.98 -2.90 4.48
CA ILE A 52 -18.58 -1.72 3.86
C ILE A 52 -19.95 -2.18 3.38
N GLY A 53 -20.98 -1.72 4.10
CA GLY A 53 -22.37 -2.10 3.88
C GLY A 53 -22.78 -1.91 2.42
N THR A 54 -23.43 -2.93 1.88
CA THR A 54 -24.29 -2.80 0.71
C THR A 54 -25.34 -1.71 0.99
N PRO A 55 -25.47 -0.68 0.14
CA PRO A 55 -26.62 0.21 0.26
C PRO A 55 -27.87 -0.55 -0.18
N ASP A 56 -28.74 -0.78 0.79
CA ASP A 56 -30.18 -1.04 0.66
C ASP A 56 -30.64 -2.46 0.26
N ALA A 57 -31.11 -3.25 1.25
CA ALA A 57 -32.51 -3.72 1.32
C ALA A 57 -32.71 -4.78 2.43
N ALA A 58 -33.68 -4.51 3.31
CA ALA A 58 -34.42 -5.43 4.19
C ALA A 58 -33.68 -6.13 5.35
N SER A 59 -34.08 -5.73 6.56
CA SER A 59 -33.87 -6.40 7.84
C SER A 59 -33.96 -7.93 7.78
N SER A 60 -32.85 -8.59 8.11
CA SER A 60 -32.86 -9.98 8.60
C SER A 60 -31.92 -10.06 9.80
N SER A 61 -32.47 -10.50 10.93
CA SER A 61 -31.76 -10.73 12.18
C SER A 61 -30.75 -11.86 11.99
N VAL A 62 -29.46 -11.51 11.86
CA VAL A 62 -28.37 -12.48 11.85
C VAL A 62 -27.88 -12.68 13.28
N THR A 63 -28.01 -13.91 13.76
CA THR A 63 -27.57 -14.37 15.07
C THR A 63 -26.04 -14.32 15.17
N SER A 64 -25.55 -13.71 16.26
CA SER A 64 -24.15 -13.43 16.56
C SER A 64 -23.38 -14.70 16.97
N THR A 65 -23.08 -15.63 16.05
CA THR A 65 -22.30 -16.84 16.39
C THR A 65 -21.21 -17.26 15.39
N ASP A 66 -21.08 -16.67 14.20
CA ASP A 66 -20.08 -17.12 13.19
C ASP A 66 -19.02 -16.06 12.84
N LEU A 67 -18.19 -15.64 13.80
CA LEU A 67 -17.01 -14.78 13.56
C LEU A 67 -15.69 -15.47 13.97
N ASP A 68 -15.56 -16.76 13.69
CA ASP A 68 -14.39 -17.58 14.06
C ASP A 68 -13.25 -17.59 13.02
N ILE A 69 -13.27 -16.67 12.05
CA ILE A 69 -12.25 -16.59 10.96
C ILE A 69 -11.15 -15.55 11.27
N ALA A 70 -11.36 -14.66 12.25
CA ALA A 70 -10.43 -13.58 12.59
C ALA A 70 -9.06 -13.99 13.22
N PRO A 71 -8.87 -15.13 13.92
CA PRO A 71 -7.60 -15.39 14.63
C PRO A 71 -6.41 -15.63 13.70
N THR A 72 -6.62 -16.15 12.49
CA THR A 72 -5.53 -16.59 11.61
C THR A 72 -4.84 -15.44 10.88
N MET A 73 -5.57 -14.37 10.55
CA MET A 73 -5.01 -13.15 9.96
C MET A 73 -4.19 -12.36 11.00
N LEU A 74 -4.61 -12.39 12.27
CA LEU A 74 -3.90 -11.75 13.39
C LEU A 74 -2.67 -12.54 13.83
N ALA A 75 -2.70 -13.88 13.78
CA ALA A 75 -1.54 -14.72 14.10
C ALA A 75 -0.43 -14.63 13.05
N ARG A 76 -0.76 -14.15 11.84
CA ARG A 76 0.20 -13.83 10.77
C ARG A 76 0.55 -12.34 10.73
N ALA A 77 0.07 -11.55 11.69
CA ALA A 77 0.69 -10.26 11.99
C ALA A 77 2.13 -10.57 12.36
N VAL A 78 2.98 -10.33 11.36
CA VAL A 78 4.44 -10.44 11.34
C VAL A 78 4.99 -10.46 12.76
N ASP A 79 5.81 -11.45 13.09
CA ASP A 79 6.65 -11.42 14.28
C ASP A 79 7.65 -10.26 14.15
N LEU A 80 7.15 -9.04 14.31
CA LEU A 80 7.86 -7.77 14.23
C LEU A 80 8.85 -7.65 15.39
N THR A 81 8.81 -8.57 16.36
CA THR A 81 9.76 -8.61 17.47
C THR A 81 11.11 -9.15 17.04
N ALA A 82 11.16 -10.04 16.03
CA ALA A 82 12.41 -10.47 15.40
C ALA A 82 12.99 -9.41 14.45
N GLY A 83 12.16 -8.44 14.04
CA GLY A 83 12.52 -7.42 13.07
C GLY A 83 12.75 -7.99 11.67
N PRO A 84 12.29 -7.31 10.60
CA PRO A 84 12.68 -7.67 9.25
C PRO A 84 14.20 -7.52 9.10
N ALA A 85 14.86 -8.56 8.60
CA ALA A 85 16.33 -8.59 8.50
C ALA A 85 16.87 -7.55 7.51
N SER A 86 16.05 -7.10 6.56
CA SER A 86 16.43 -6.11 5.54
C SER A 86 15.25 -5.24 5.07
N PRO A 87 15.52 -4.10 4.41
CA PRO A 87 14.48 -3.33 3.72
C PRO A 87 13.72 -4.12 2.66
N ALA A 88 14.38 -5.05 1.97
CA ALA A 88 13.73 -5.93 1.00
C ALA A 88 12.68 -6.82 1.67
N ASP A 89 13.00 -7.40 2.83
CA ASP A 89 12.06 -8.21 3.61
C ASP A 89 10.85 -7.39 4.08
N MET A 90 11.04 -6.12 4.47
CA MET A 90 9.94 -5.21 4.82
C MET A 90 9.00 -4.97 3.64
N ALA A 91 9.56 -4.61 2.49
CA ALA A 91 8.77 -4.36 1.29
C ALA A 91 8.03 -5.62 0.84
N GLU A 92 8.64 -6.79 0.97
CA GLU A 92 8.03 -8.08 0.68
C GLU A 92 6.87 -8.38 1.63
N GLN A 93 7.06 -8.21 2.95
CA GLN A 93 6.00 -8.40 3.93
C GLN A 93 4.81 -7.45 3.69
N LEU A 94 5.08 -6.19 3.34
CA LEU A 94 4.04 -5.24 2.96
C LEU A 94 3.31 -5.70 1.69
N TYR A 95 4.02 -6.16 0.66
CA TYR A 95 3.41 -6.73 -0.53
C TYR A 95 2.47 -7.90 -0.17
N GLN A 96 2.92 -8.84 0.64
CA GLN A 96 2.11 -9.99 1.05
C GLN A 96 0.83 -9.56 1.78
N LEU A 97 0.93 -8.59 2.69
CA LEU A 97 -0.24 -8.04 3.40
C LEU A 97 -1.27 -7.44 2.42
N TRP A 98 -0.81 -6.65 1.45
CA TRP A 98 -1.71 -6.06 0.45
C TRP A 98 -2.26 -7.10 -0.53
N TYR A 99 -1.47 -8.11 -0.88
CA TYR A 99 -1.91 -9.20 -1.75
C TYR A 99 -2.96 -10.08 -1.07
N ASP A 100 -2.77 -10.44 0.20
CA ASP A 100 -3.76 -11.16 1.00
C ASP A 100 -5.06 -10.34 1.13
N ARG A 101 -4.96 -9.02 1.30
CA ARG A 101 -6.13 -8.12 1.27
C ARG A 101 -6.83 -8.10 -0.09
N ALA A 102 -6.07 -8.14 -1.19
CA ALA A 102 -6.60 -8.17 -2.55
C ALA A 102 -7.41 -9.44 -2.84
N GLN A 103 -7.03 -10.58 -2.25
CA GLN A 103 -7.75 -11.85 -2.41
C GLN A 103 -9.18 -11.81 -1.85
N ALA A 104 -9.49 -10.87 -0.96
CA ALA A 104 -10.83 -10.70 -0.41
C ALA A 104 -11.82 -10.06 -1.41
N PHE A 105 -11.35 -9.54 -2.54
CA PHE A 105 -12.20 -8.91 -3.55
C PHE A 105 -12.45 -9.82 -4.75
N ILE A 106 -13.70 -9.85 -5.21
CA ILE A 106 -14.07 -10.51 -6.48
C ILE A 106 -13.57 -9.64 -7.63
N GLU A 107 -12.85 -10.24 -8.56
CA GLU A 107 -12.32 -9.56 -9.74
C GLU A 107 -13.44 -8.94 -10.60
N GLY A 108 -13.21 -7.74 -11.12
CA GLY A 108 -14.12 -7.04 -12.03
C GLY A 108 -13.39 -6.03 -12.91
N ASP A 109 -14.13 -5.37 -13.80
CA ASP A 109 -13.60 -4.44 -14.82
C ASP A 109 -12.88 -3.20 -14.24
N TRP A 110 -13.04 -2.95 -12.94
CA TRP A 110 -12.33 -1.91 -12.20
C TRP A 110 -10.85 -2.21 -11.98
N ALA A 111 -10.42 -3.47 -12.10
CA ALA A 111 -9.06 -3.87 -11.80
C ALA A 111 -8.07 -3.37 -12.88
N PRO A 112 -6.90 -2.79 -12.51
CA PRO A 112 -5.87 -2.43 -13.49
C PRO A 112 -5.29 -3.68 -14.18
N TYR A 113 -5.10 -4.75 -13.41
CA TYR A 113 -4.68 -6.07 -13.86
C TYR A 113 -5.44 -7.14 -13.09
N PRO A 114 -5.68 -8.32 -13.68
CA PRO A 114 -6.16 -9.49 -12.94
C PRO A 114 -5.26 -9.83 -11.73
N LEU A 115 -5.85 -10.31 -10.63
CA LEU A 115 -5.08 -10.58 -9.40
C LEU A 115 -4.02 -11.66 -9.60
N TYR A 116 -4.31 -12.66 -10.45
CA TYR A 116 -3.32 -13.69 -10.81
C TYR A 116 -2.14 -13.10 -11.57
N GLU A 117 -2.35 -12.04 -12.36
CA GLU A 117 -1.29 -11.38 -13.11
C GLU A 117 -0.37 -10.59 -12.18
N VAL A 118 -0.93 -9.89 -11.18
CA VAL A 118 -0.15 -9.22 -10.12
C VAL A 118 0.83 -10.20 -9.47
N ARG A 119 0.36 -11.38 -9.05
CA ARG A 119 1.22 -12.42 -8.47
C ARG A 119 2.24 -12.98 -9.46
N ARG A 120 1.83 -13.23 -10.70
CA ARG A 120 2.74 -13.73 -11.74
C ARG A 120 3.89 -12.75 -11.99
N ARG A 121 3.59 -11.45 -12.10
CA ARG A 121 4.58 -10.39 -12.30
C ARG A 121 5.50 -10.24 -11.10
N HIS A 122 4.95 -10.26 -9.90
CA HIS A 122 5.72 -10.28 -8.65
C HIS A 122 6.76 -11.41 -8.63
N ASN A 123 6.30 -12.66 -8.82
CA ASN A 123 7.20 -13.84 -8.86
C ASN A 123 8.27 -13.71 -9.95
N GLY A 124 7.89 -13.17 -11.12
CA GLY A 124 8.82 -12.88 -12.22
C GLY A 124 9.92 -11.90 -11.80
N ARG A 125 9.57 -10.77 -11.18
CA ARG A 125 10.54 -9.77 -10.72
C ARG A 125 11.46 -10.32 -9.64
N GLN A 126 10.90 -11.02 -8.65
CA GLN A 126 11.70 -11.61 -7.57
C GLN A 126 12.72 -12.63 -8.12
N ARG A 127 12.37 -13.40 -9.16
CA ARG A 127 13.29 -14.33 -9.80
C ARG A 127 14.49 -13.66 -10.48
N PHE A 128 14.33 -12.42 -10.98
CA PHE A 128 15.38 -11.71 -11.71
C PHE A 128 16.13 -10.68 -10.87
N ALA A 129 15.58 -10.28 -9.72
CA ALA A 129 16.25 -9.41 -8.77
C ALA A 129 17.48 -10.13 -8.17
N ARG A 130 18.64 -9.45 -8.20
CA ARG A 130 19.89 -9.95 -7.61
C ARG A 130 20.42 -8.95 -6.59
N GLY A 131 20.34 -9.34 -5.33
CA GLY A 131 20.88 -8.58 -4.21
C GLY A 131 19.91 -7.54 -3.67
N PRO A 132 20.24 -6.94 -2.50
CA PRO A 132 19.23 -6.32 -1.64
C PRO A 132 18.50 -5.14 -2.26
N ILE A 133 19.18 -4.33 -3.07
CA ILE A 133 18.58 -3.13 -3.69
C ILE A 133 17.60 -3.54 -4.81
N GLN A 134 17.97 -4.54 -5.61
CA GLN A 134 17.11 -5.01 -6.70
C GLN A 134 15.89 -5.75 -6.15
N GLU A 135 16.08 -6.55 -5.09
CA GLU A 135 15.00 -7.23 -4.37
C GLU A 135 14.03 -6.23 -3.76
N PHE A 136 14.55 -5.19 -3.09
CA PHE A 136 13.74 -4.10 -2.56
C PHE A 136 12.94 -3.38 -3.65
N ALA A 137 13.58 -3.01 -4.76
CA ALA A 137 12.90 -2.34 -5.88
C ALA A 137 11.83 -3.23 -6.54
N ALA A 138 12.10 -4.53 -6.70
CA ALA A 138 11.14 -5.51 -7.20
C ALA A 138 9.92 -5.64 -6.27
N ALA A 139 10.14 -5.67 -4.97
CA ALA A 139 9.09 -5.73 -3.95
C ALA A 139 8.24 -4.44 -3.95
N GLN A 140 8.85 -3.25 -3.99
CA GLN A 140 8.15 -1.96 -4.03
C GLN A 140 7.19 -1.85 -5.24
N VAL A 141 7.61 -2.28 -6.43
CA VAL A 141 6.73 -2.26 -7.61
C VAL A 141 5.58 -3.24 -7.45
N SER A 142 5.84 -4.41 -6.88
CA SER A 142 4.81 -5.42 -6.64
C SER A 142 3.80 -4.94 -5.59
N LEU A 143 4.27 -4.23 -4.56
CA LEU A 143 3.45 -3.56 -3.57
C LEU A 143 2.54 -2.51 -4.24
N ALA A 144 3.07 -1.67 -5.11
CA ALA A 144 2.27 -0.69 -5.85
C ALA A 144 1.15 -1.35 -6.68
N GLU A 145 1.44 -2.46 -7.36
CA GLU A 145 0.42 -3.22 -8.11
C GLU A 145 -0.66 -3.82 -7.21
N ALA A 146 -0.29 -4.42 -6.08
CA ALA A 146 -1.25 -4.98 -5.12
C ALA A 146 -2.11 -3.88 -4.48
N MET A 147 -1.50 -2.75 -4.13
CA MET A 147 -2.21 -1.55 -3.64
C MET A 147 -3.18 -1.03 -4.69
N ALA A 148 -2.76 -0.86 -5.94
CA ALA A 148 -3.63 -0.36 -7.01
C ALA A 148 -4.87 -1.24 -7.20
N TYR A 149 -4.70 -2.57 -7.12
CA TYR A 149 -5.83 -3.50 -7.15
C TYR A 149 -6.80 -3.25 -5.99
N VAL A 150 -6.32 -3.23 -4.74
CA VAL A 150 -7.17 -3.00 -3.56
C VAL A 150 -7.85 -1.63 -3.60
N VAL A 151 -7.12 -0.59 -4.00
CA VAL A 151 -7.66 0.77 -4.06
C VAL A 151 -8.74 0.89 -5.14
N ALA A 152 -8.54 0.29 -6.32
CA ALA A 152 -9.55 0.25 -7.37
C ALA A 152 -10.80 -0.53 -6.94
N ALA A 153 -10.61 -1.62 -6.19
CA ALA A 153 -11.72 -2.41 -5.64
C ALA A 153 -12.58 -1.59 -4.67
N ASN A 154 -11.93 -0.82 -3.81
CA ASN A 154 -12.61 0.04 -2.84
C ASN A 154 -13.21 1.30 -3.48
N ARG A 155 -12.69 1.74 -4.63
CA ARG A 155 -13.11 2.96 -5.31
C ARG A 155 -13.27 2.73 -6.82
N PRO A 156 -14.30 1.97 -7.26
CA PRO A 156 -14.48 1.66 -8.67
C PRO A 156 -14.63 2.91 -9.56
N SER A 157 -15.19 4.01 -9.02
CA SER A 157 -15.31 5.28 -9.74
C SER A 157 -13.98 5.93 -10.09
N GLN A 158 -12.88 5.54 -9.45
CA GLN A 158 -11.53 6.04 -9.73
C GLN A 158 -10.67 4.99 -10.49
N ALA A 159 -11.26 3.88 -10.95
CA ALA A 159 -10.53 2.80 -11.61
C ALA A 159 -9.71 3.26 -12.82
N ASP A 160 -10.27 4.14 -13.66
CA ASP A 160 -9.58 4.66 -14.85
C ASP A 160 -8.38 5.53 -14.50
N GLN A 161 -8.50 6.36 -13.45
CA GLN A 161 -7.41 7.17 -12.93
C GLN A 161 -6.28 6.29 -12.36
N ILE A 162 -6.63 5.23 -11.62
CA ILE A 162 -5.66 4.27 -11.09
C ILE A 162 -4.96 3.52 -12.23
N ARG A 163 -5.69 3.14 -13.29
CA ARG A 163 -5.11 2.50 -14.47
C ARG A 163 -4.11 3.43 -15.17
N ALA A 164 -4.49 4.69 -15.40
CA ALA A 164 -3.60 5.69 -15.97
C ALA A 164 -2.34 5.93 -15.12
N LEU A 165 -2.47 5.92 -13.79
CA LEU A 165 -1.35 6.02 -12.86
C LEU A 165 -0.39 4.82 -13.00
N MET A 166 -0.93 3.59 -13.07
CA MET A 166 -0.11 2.39 -13.27
C MET A 166 0.58 2.34 -14.65
N ASP A 167 -0.09 2.82 -15.70
CA ASP A 167 0.51 2.96 -17.02
C ASP A 167 1.64 3.99 -17.04
N THR A 168 1.51 5.06 -16.25
CA THR A 168 2.55 6.08 -16.06
C THR A 168 3.75 5.47 -15.35
N LEU A 169 3.55 4.78 -14.22
CA LEU A 169 4.60 4.03 -13.52
C LEU A 169 5.36 3.09 -14.47
N ALA A 170 4.64 2.29 -15.27
CA ALA A 170 5.25 1.34 -16.19
C ALA A 170 6.07 2.04 -17.30
N ARG A 171 5.60 3.20 -17.78
CA ARG A 171 6.28 3.99 -18.82
C ARG A 171 7.53 4.68 -18.29
N GLU A 172 7.41 5.41 -17.18
CA GLU A 172 8.53 6.15 -16.59
C GLU A 172 9.66 5.20 -16.19
N ARG A 173 9.35 4.04 -15.60
CA ARG A 173 10.37 3.04 -15.27
C ARG A 173 11.15 2.50 -16.49
N ARG A 174 10.53 2.45 -17.68
CA ARG A 174 11.20 2.05 -18.94
C ARG A 174 12.07 3.17 -19.51
N ILE A 175 11.62 4.42 -19.44
CA ILE A 175 12.40 5.56 -19.94
C ILE A 175 13.74 5.66 -19.21
N TYR A 176 13.72 5.42 -17.89
CA TYR A 176 14.93 5.34 -17.08
C TYR A 176 15.75 4.06 -17.31
N ASP A 177 15.54 3.25 -18.35
CA ASP A 177 16.43 2.13 -18.68
C ASP A 177 17.43 2.52 -19.80
N GLU A 178 17.08 3.52 -20.61
CA GLU A 178 17.85 3.88 -21.81
C GLU A 178 18.94 4.94 -21.57
N ALA A 179 18.86 5.71 -20.48
CA ALA A 179 19.57 7.01 -20.40
C ALA A 179 20.93 7.03 -19.67
N LEU A 180 21.27 6.11 -18.74
CA LEU A 180 22.45 6.13 -17.82
C LEU A 180 22.40 4.99 -16.75
N GLN A 181 22.88 3.79 -17.10
CA GLN A 181 22.73 2.53 -16.34
C GLN A 181 22.90 2.57 -14.81
N ALA A 182 23.73 3.46 -14.25
CA ALA A 182 24.03 3.49 -12.81
C ALA A 182 23.05 4.35 -11.96
N GLN A 183 22.38 5.35 -12.53
CA GLN A 183 21.45 6.23 -11.78
C GLN A 183 20.01 5.69 -11.76
N HIS A 184 19.74 4.64 -12.53
CA HIS A 184 18.41 4.21 -12.90
C HIS A 184 17.59 3.59 -11.78
N ILE A 185 18.22 2.82 -10.88
CA ILE A 185 17.46 2.12 -9.84
C ILE A 185 16.83 3.10 -8.84
N PHE A 186 17.51 4.20 -8.50
CA PHE A 186 16.98 5.21 -7.59
C PHE A 186 15.87 6.03 -8.23
N SER A 187 15.97 6.36 -9.52
CA SER A 187 14.86 7.00 -10.25
C SER A 187 13.64 6.08 -10.34
N GLN A 188 13.85 4.79 -10.61
CA GLN A 188 12.76 3.81 -10.61
C GLN A 188 12.11 3.68 -9.22
N LEU A 189 12.91 3.64 -8.16
CA LEU A 189 12.40 3.64 -6.78
C LEU A 189 11.60 4.90 -6.51
N HIS A 190 12.11 6.08 -6.88
CA HIS A 190 11.44 7.34 -6.67
C HIS A 190 10.06 7.41 -7.34
N VAL A 191 9.97 7.02 -8.62
CA VAL A 191 8.69 6.96 -9.36
C VAL A 191 7.72 5.97 -8.71
N THR A 192 8.24 4.84 -8.23
CA THR A 192 7.43 3.81 -7.56
C THR A 192 6.88 4.33 -6.23
N GLU A 193 7.70 4.96 -5.40
CA GLU A 193 7.30 5.59 -4.14
C GLU A 193 6.28 6.71 -4.36
N ALA A 194 6.51 7.57 -5.36
CA ALA A 194 5.55 8.62 -5.74
C ALA A 194 4.20 8.01 -6.17
N THR A 195 4.23 6.89 -6.88
CA THR A 195 3.01 6.15 -7.28
C THR A 195 2.28 5.57 -6.07
N ILE A 196 3.00 4.91 -5.16
CA ILE A 196 2.45 4.37 -3.90
C ILE A 196 1.78 5.48 -3.08
N LEU A 197 2.44 6.64 -2.98
CA LEU A 197 1.88 7.78 -2.29
C LEU A 197 0.59 8.28 -2.96
N ARG A 198 0.56 8.40 -4.29
CA ARG A 198 -0.66 8.79 -5.02
C ARG A 198 -1.81 7.80 -4.81
N LEU A 199 -1.51 6.50 -4.76
CA LEU A 199 -2.51 5.47 -4.41
C LEU A 199 -3.05 5.66 -2.99
N TRP A 200 -2.19 6.05 -2.02
CA TRP A 200 -2.62 6.41 -0.66
C TRP A 200 -3.55 7.63 -0.65
N LEU A 201 -3.20 8.70 -1.36
CA LEU A 201 -4.02 9.91 -1.45
C LEU A 201 -5.41 9.60 -2.05
N ILE A 202 -5.43 8.85 -3.16
CA ILE A 202 -6.65 8.33 -3.76
C ILE A 202 -7.46 7.54 -2.73
N MET A 203 -6.85 6.62 -1.99
CA MET A 203 -7.54 5.81 -0.99
C MET A 203 -8.13 6.65 0.15
N LEU A 204 -7.51 7.79 0.50
CA LEU A 204 -7.96 8.69 1.56
C LEU A 204 -9.09 9.64 1.14
N GLY A 205 -9.36 9.83 -0.17
CA GLY A 205 -10.35 10.82 -0.61
C GLY A 205 -9.75 12.11 -1.12
N GLU A 206 -8.43 12.22 -1.16
CA GLU A 206 -7.75 13.42 -1.60
C GLU A 206 -7.61 13.39 -3.11
N SER A 207 -8.04 14.48 -3.77
CA SER A 207 -7.89 14.64 -5.22
C SER A 207 -6.41 14.55 -5.56
N SER A 208 -6.04 13.60 -6.42
CA SER A 208 -4.64 13.42 -6.83
C SER A 208 -4.16 14.47 -7.85
N GLU A 209 -4.86 15.60 -7.98
CA GLU A 209 -4.45 16.77 -8.78
C GLU A 209 -3.26 17.44 -8.08
N ILE A 210 -2.14 16.74 -8.07
CA ILE A 210 -0.84 17.33 -7.82
C ILE A 210 -0.44 17.89 -9.18
N GLU A 211 -0.69 19.19 -9.40
CA GLU A 211 -0.14 19.94 -10.53
C GLU A 211 1.37 19.65 -10.61
N THR A 212 1.78 18.91 -11.65
CA THR A 212 3.18 18.61 -11.99
C THR A 212 3.73 19.62 -12.97
#